data_AF-A0A1G9J6I1-F1
#
_entry.id   AF-A0A1G9J6I1-F1
#
_cell.length_a   1.000
_cell.length_b   1.000
_cell.length_c   1.000
_cell.angle_alpha   90.00
_cell.angle_beta   90.00
_cell.angle_gamma   90.00
#
_symmetry.space_group_name_H-M   'P 1'
#
loop_
_entity.id
_entity.type
_entity.pdbx_description
1 polymer ?
#
loop_
_entity_poly.entity_id
_entity_poly.type
_entity_poly.pdbx_seq_one_letter_code
_entity_poly.pdbx_strand_id
1 'polypeptide(L)'
;MHPAFSVVFFTTATGAGYGLLALLGVLAGQGFVPPDFWLGLVGMGLALGLISAGLLSSAGHLGRPERAWRAFSQWRSSWLSREGVASVATFVPTGLFAVGWLFLGRTNGWVAVAGLLAAVGAVATVCTTGMIYASLKPIAQWHSRFTLPGYLIFSAMSGSVLLNALLQGFALGSTIVLTGCVLLTLLGWGWKLANWRYNDRLEIPTNANTATGLAGGTVRSLEWPHTEENYLLKEMGFRIARKHKARLRQITQVLAFALPVLLLIAAFALPWPYAAVLSALATSAQFAGMLVERWLFFAEAKHTVTLYYGR
;
A
#
# COMPACT_ATOMS: atom_id res chain seq x y z
N MET A 1 -14.36 0.91 10.16
CA MET A 1 -15.09 0.70 8.88
C MET A 1 -15.20 -0.80 8.58
N HIS A 2 -16.21 -1.28 7.85
CA HIS A 2 -16.20 -2.62 7.24
C HIS A 2 -15.26 -2.57 6.01
N PRO A 3 -14.09 -3.24 6.04
CA PRO A 3 -13.11 -3.06 4.96
C PRO A 3 -13.57 -3.77 3.68
N ALA A 4 -13.72 -3.02 2.59
CA ALA A 4 -13.92 -3.61 1.27
C ALA A 4 -12.66 -4.38 0.85
N PHE A 5 -12.80 -5.68 0.58
CA PHE A 5 -11.67 -6.53 0.19
C PHE A 5 -10.98 -6.03 -1.09
N SER A 6 -11.76 -5.47 -2.03
CA SER A 6 -11.24 -4.83 -3.25
C SER A 6 -10.23 -3.72 -2.95
N VAL A 7 -10.53 -2.85 -1.98
CA VAL A 7 -9.66 -1.73 -1.60
C VAL A 7 -8.41 -2.22 -0.84
N VAL A 8 -8.57 -3.26 0.00
CA VAL A 8 -7.46 -3.92 0.70
C VAL A 8 -6.49 -4.55 -0.31
N PHE A 9 -7.02 -5.32 -1.26
CA PHE A 9 -6.22 -5.94 -2.32
C PHE A 9 -5.58 -4.88 -3.22
N PHE A 10 -6.35 -3.89 -3.68
CA PHE A 10 -5.88 -2.76 -4.48
C PHE A 10 -4.66 -2.11 -3.87
N THR A 11 -4.76 -1.59 -2.65
CA THR A 11 -3.67 -0.84 -2.00
C THR A 11 -2.44 -1.68 -1.71
N THR A 12 -2.62 -2.99 -1.49
CA THR A 12 -1.50 -3.93 -1.28
C THR A 12 -0.79 -4.25 -2.58
N ALA A 13 -1.53 -4.62 -3.62
CA ALA A 13 -1.01 -5.01 -4.93
C ALA A 13 -0.33 -3.83 -5.64
N THR A 14 -0.99 -2.67 -5.71
CA THR A 14 -0.39 -1.48 -6.36
C THR A 14 0.80 -0.96 -5.58
N GLY A 15 0.76 -1.00 -4.23
CA GLY A 15 1.91 -0.64 -3.40
C GLY A 15 3.14 -1.48 -3.72
N ALA A 16 2.99 -2.80 -3.79
CA ALA A 16 4.08 -3.71 -4.11
C ALA A 16 4.56 -3.56 -5.57
N GLY A 17 3.62 -3.44 -6.51
CA GLY A 17 3.92 -3.28 -7.94
C GLY A 17 4.63 -1.95 -8.26
N TYR A 18 4.16 -0.82 -7.72
CA TYR A 18 4.83 0.48 -7.88
C TYR A 18 6.19 0.52 -7.19
N GLY A 19 6.34 -0.14 -6.04
CA GLY A 19 7.64 -0.28 -5.38
C GLY A 19 8.64 -1.05 -6.23
N LEU A 20 8.21 -2.18 -6.82
CA LEU A 20 9.02 -2.98 -7.73
C LEU A 20 9.39 -2.19 -9.00
N LEU A 21 8.40 -1.51 -9.62
CA LEU A 21 8.62 -0.68 -10.81
C LEU A 21 9.64 0.44 -10.54
N ALA A 22 9.51 1.12 -9.40
CA ALA A 22 10.43 2.19 -9.04
C ALA A 22 11.87 1.69 -8.89
N LEU A 23 12.05 0.55 -8.22
CA LEU A 23 13.38 -0.04 -8.04
C LEU A 23 13.96 -0.56 -9.36
N LEU A 24 13.17 -1.22 -10.20
CA LEU A 24 13.61 -1.66 -11.52
C LEU A 24 14.03 -0.47 -12.39
N GLY A 25 13.22 0.59 -12.42
CA GLY A 25 13.51 1.80 -13.19
C GLY A 25 14.80 2.50 -12.78
N VAL A 26 15.12 2.52 -11.48
CA VAL A 26 16.37 3.10 -10.95
C VAL A 26 17.56 2.16 -11.18
N LEU A 27 17.46 0.90 -10.74
CA LEU A 27 18.61 -0.01 -10.67
C LEU A 27 19.03 -0.54 -12.05
N ALA A 28 18.09 -0.75 -12.97
CA ALA A 28 18.42 -1.12 -14.34
C ALA A 28 19.16 0.01 -15.07
N GLY A 29 18.72 1.26 -14.87
CA GLY A 29 19.35 2.45 -15.43
C GLY A 29 20.78 2.69 -14.95
N GLN A 30 21.09 2.24 -13.73
CA GLN A 30 22.44 2.27 -13.15
C GLN A 30 23.31 1.07 -13.53
N GLY A 31 22.79 0.14 -14.34
CA GLY A 31 23.50 -1.08 -14.74
C GLY A 31 23.61 -2.15 -13.65
N PHE A 32 22.90 -1.97 -12.52
CA PHE A 32 22.88 -2.95 -11.43
C PHE A 32 22.04 -4.18 -11.77
N VAL A 33 20.98 -4.00 -12.55
CA VAL A 33 20.18 -5.10 -13.10
C VAL A 33 20.57 -5.28 -14.58
N PRO A 34 20.99 -6.48 -14.99
CA PRO A 34 21.40 -6.72 -16.36
C PRO A 34 20.21 -6.58 -17.33
N PRO A 35 20.44 -6.13 -18.57
CA PRO A 35 19.41 -5.99 -19.59
C PRO A 35 18.99 -7.35 -20.19
N ASP A 36 18.75 -8.35 -19.35
CA ASP A 36 18.29 -9.68 -19.74
C ASP A 36 16.80 -9.65 -20.10
N PHE A 37 16.43 -10.36 -21.17
CA PHE A 37 15.06 -10.39 -21.68
C PHE A 37 14.08 -11.03 -20.68
N TRP A 38 14.43 -12.18 -20.12
CA TRP A 38 13.51 -12.94 -19.25
C TRP A 38 13.35 -12.26 -17.90
N LEU A 39 14.44 -11.72 -17.35
CA LEU A 39 14.39 -10.88 -16.15
C LEU A 39 13.50 -9.67 -16.38
N GLY A 40 13.71 -8.94 -17.48
CA GLY A 40 12.87 -7.81 -17.86
C GLY A 40 11.40 -8.21 -18.01
N LEU A 41 11.11 -9.32 -18.69
CA LEU A 41 9.75 -9.76 -18.99
C LEU A 41 9.00 -10.13 -17.71
N VAL A 42 9.63 -10.93 -16.84
CA VAL A 42 9.04 -11.35 -15.56
C VAL A 42 8.95 -10.17 -14.60
N GLY A 43 10.00 -9.35 -14.49
CA GLY A 43 10.03 -8.19 -13.60
C GLY A 43 8.99 -7.14 -13.97
N MET A 44 8.92 -6.77 -15.25
CA MET A 44 7.93 -5.81 -15.75
C MET A 44 6.52 -6.39 -15.72
N GLY A 45 6.38 -7.68 -16.06
CA GLY A 45 5.11 -8.41 -15.99
C GLY A 45 4.56 -8.48 -14.56
N LEU A 46 5.40 -8.74 -13.56
CA LEU A 46 5.02 -8.71 -12.15
C LEU A 46 4.62 -7.30 -11.69
N ALA A 47 5.44 -6.29 -12.00
CA ALA A 47 5.16 -4.92 -11.62
C ALA A 47 3.85 -4.40 -12.22
N LEU A 48 3.71 -4.49 -13.55
CA LEU A 48 2.52 -4.06 -14.27
C LEU A 48 1.30 -4.93 -13.97
N GLY A 49 1.50 -6.23 -13.77
CA GLY A 49 0.44 -7.17 -13.40
C GLY A 49 -0.17 -6.81 -12.04
N LEU A 50 0.67 -6.58 -11.02
CA LEU A 50 0.21 -6.15 -9.70
C LEU A 50 -0.47 -4.77 -9.72
N ILE A 51 0.11 -3.81 -10.45
CA ILE A 51 -0.46 -2.47 -10.62
C ILE A 51 -1.85 -2.56 -11.29
N SER A 52 -1.93 -3.28 -12.41
CA SER A 52 -3.17 -3.40 -13.18
C SER A 52 -4.24 -4.19 -12.43
N ALA A 53 -3.88 -5.33 -11.81
CA ALA A 53 -4.80 -6.12 -11.01
C ALA A 53 -5.38 -5.32 -9.83
N GLY A 54 -4.53 -4.52 -9.17
CA GLY A 54 -4.99 -3.62 -8.12
C GLY A 54 -5.95 -2.55 -8.65
N LEU A 55 -5.56 -1.82 -9.70
CA LEU A 55 -6.38 -0.75 -10.29
C LEU A 55 -7.74 -1.28 -10.79
N LEU A 56 -7.76 -2.44 -11.44
CA LEU A 56 -8.99 -3.09 -11.89
C LEU A 56 -9.87 -3.54 -10.71
N SER A 57 -9.27 -4.02 -9.61
CA SER A 57 -10.02 -4.36 -8.39
C SER A 57 -10.71 -3.12 -7.80
N SER A 58 -10.06 -1.95 -7.85
CA SER A 58 -10.66 -0.68 -7.44
C SER A 58 -11.79 -0.24 -8.37
N ALA A 59 -11.58 -0.31 -9.70
CA ALA A 59 -12.61 0.06 -10.69
C ALA A 59 -13.83 -0.86 -10.64
N GLY A 60 -13.64 -2.16 -10.43
CA GLY A 60 -14.72 -3.14 -10.28
C GLY A 60 -15.57 -2.95 -9.01
N HIS A 61 -15.11 -2.14 -8.05
CA HIS A 61 -15.87 -1.78 -6.87
C HIS A 61 -16.78 -0.56 -7.08
N LEU A 62 -16.68 0.12 -8.23
CA LEU A 62 -17.53 1.27 -8.54
C LEU A 62 -18.96 0.81 -8.83
N GLY A 63 -19.94 1.47 -8.23
CA GLY A 63 -21.36 1.20 -8.53
C GLY A 63 -21.79 1.57 -9.96
N ARG A 64 -21.00 2.40 -10.67
CA ARG A 64 -21.22 2.81 -12.07
C ARG A 64 -19.89 2.88 -12.83
N PRO A 65 -19.30 1.73 -13.22
CA PRO A 65 -17.97 1.67 -13.82
C PRO A 65 -17.89 2.43 -15.16
N GLU A 66 -19.00 2.56 -15.89
CA GLU A 66 -19.09 3.31 -17.15
C GLU A 66 -18.80 4.81 -16.98
N ARG A 67 -18.85 5.33 -15.75
CA ARG A 67 -18.57 6.72 -15.41
C ARG A 67 -17.18 6.92 -14.78
N ALA A 68 -16.36 5.88 -14.70
CA ALA A 68 -15.03 5.94 -14.09
C ALA A 68 -14.14 7.04 -14.69
N TRP A 69 -14.26 7.30 -16.00
CA TRP A 69 -13.53 8.37 -16.68
C TRP A 69 -13.79 9.78 -16.10
N ARG A 70 -14.93 10.01 -15.43
CA ARG A 70 -15.23 11.30 -14.79
C ARG A 70 -14.36 11.53 -13.56
N ALA A 71 -13.82 10.48 -12.95
CA ALA A 71 -12.93 10.56 -11.80
C ALA A 71 -11.63 11.32 -12.11
N PHE A 72 -11.25 11.47 -13.37
CA PHE A 72 -10.04 12.20 -13.80
C PHE A 72 -10.24 13.72 -13.89
N SER A 73 -11.48 14.21 -13.84
CA SER A 73 -11.77 15.64 -14.09
C SER A 73 -11.38 16.58 -12.95
N GLN A 74 -11.36 16.10 -11.71
CA GLN A 74 -11.22 16.92 -10.49
C GLN A 74 -9.81 16.88 -9.88
N TRP A 75 -8.77 16.70 -10.70
CA TRP A 75 -7.39 16.49 -10.21
C TRP A 75 -6.81 17.70 -9.45
N ARG A 76 -7.38 18.90 -9.63
CA ARG A 76 -6.95 20.09 -8.87
C ARG A 76 -7.38 20.04 -7.41
N SER A 77 -8.52 19.43 -7.09
CA SER A 77 -9.13 19.44 -5.75
C SER A 77 -9.22 18.07 -5.08
N SER A 78 -9.12 16.97 -5.85
CA SER A 78 -9.33 15.60 -5.36
C SER A 78 -8.06 14.74 -5.48
N TRP A 79 -7.62 14.17 -4.35
CA TRP A 79 -6.50 13.22 -4.32
C TRP A 79 -6.81 11.92 -5.06
N LEU A 80 -8.05 11.44 -5.03
CA LEU A 80 -8.50 10.27 -5.80
C LEU A 80 -8.34 10.54 -7.31
N SER A 81 -8.66 11.76 -7.75
CA SER A 81 -8.50 12.16 -9.14
C SER A 81 -7.02 12.26 -9.53
N ARG A 82 -6.17 12.80 -8.64
CA ARG A 82 -4.71 12.84 -8.84
C ARG A 82 -4.10 11.45 -8.94
N GLU A 83 -4.55 10.50 -8.14
CA GLU A 83 -4.12 9.10 -8.24
C GLU A 83 -4.48 8.48 -9.59
N GLY A 84 -5.72 8.69 -10.07
CA GLY A 84 -6.12 8.24 -11.40
C GLY A 84 -5.22 8.83 -12.50
N VAL A 85 -5.03 10.15 -12.51
CA VAL A 85 -4.17 10.81 -13.49
C VAL A 85 -2.72 10.32 -13.41
N ALA A 86 -2.14 10.27 -12.20
CA ALA A 86 -0.75 9.86 -11.99
C ALA A 86 -0.52 8.39 -12.38
N SER A 87 -1.45 7.49 -12.01
CA SER A 87 -1.35 6.06 -12.35
C SER A 87 -1.34 5.85 -13.87
N VAL A 88 -2.25 6.48 -14.61
CA VAL A 88 -2.30 6.41 -16.08
C VAL A 88 -1.07 7.06 -16.71
N ALA A 89 -0.67 8.25 -16.25
CA ALA A 89 0.51 8.94 -16.77
C ALA A 89 1.80 8.12 -16.60
N THR A 90 1.90 7.34 -15.51
CA THR A 90 3.05 6.46 -15.22
C THR A 90 3.22 5.33 -16.24
N PHE A 91 2.14 4.89 -16.91
CA PHE A 91 2.25 3.84 -17.94
C PHE A 91 3.05 4.29 -19.16
N VAL A 92 3.10 5.59 -19.48
CA VAL A 92 3.83 6.11 -20.65
C VAL A 92 5.35 5.89 -20.53
N PRO A 93 6.05 6.43 -19.51
CA PRO A 93 7.48 6.16 -19.34
C PRO A 93 7.75 4.69 -19.03
N THR A 94 6.83 3.99 -18.36
CA THR A 94 6.97 2.55 -18.09
C THR A 94 6.94 1.73 -19.38
N GLY A 95 6.04 2.04 -20.31
CA GLY A 95 5.97 1.39 -21.61
C GLY A 95 7.23 1.63 -22.44
N LEU A 96 7.73 2.86 -22.47
CA LEU A 96 9.01 3.18 -23.12
C LEU A 96 10.18 2.42 -22.50
N PHE A 97 10.24 2.35 -21.17
CA PHE A 97 11.24 1.59 -20.44
C PHE A 97 11.17 0.09 -20.77
N ALA A 98 9.96 -0.48 -20.75
CA ALA A 98 9.73 -1.88 -21.12
C ALA A 98 10.12 -2.16 -22.57
N VAL A 99 9.81 -1.26 -23.51
CA VAL A 99 10.19 -1.42 -24.92
C VAL A 99 11.71 -1.41 -25.09
N GLY A 100 12.38 -0.44 -24.47
CA GLY A 100 13.84 -0.33 -24.51
C GLY A 100 14.54 -1.56 -23.92
N TRP A 101 14.03 -2.07 -22.80
CA TRP A 101 14.58 -3.27 -22.18
C TRP A 101 14.29 -4.52 -23.01
N LEU A 102 13.02 -4.84 -23.25
CA LEU A 102 12.60 -6.14 -23.80
C LEU A 102 12.94 -6.31 -25.27
N PHE A 103 12.77 -5.26 -26.08
CA PHE A 103 12.93 -5.38 -27.53
C PHE A 103 14.28 -4.87 -28.03
N LEU A 104 14.91 -3.94 -27.30
CA LEU A 104 16.21 -3.39 -27.70
C LEU A 104 17.37 -3.91 -26.86
N GLY A 105 17.10 -4.65 -25.76
CA GLY A 105 18.14 -5.18 -24.88
C GLY A 105 18.97 -4.09 -24.20
N ARG A 106 18.39 -2.91 -23.96
CA ARG A 106 19.08 -1.76 -23.38
C ARG A 106 18.40 -1.30 -22.11
N THR A 107 19.20 -0.94 -21.11
CA THR A 107 18.74 -0.28 -19.89
C THR A 107 19.40 1.09 -19.69
N ASN A 108 20.27 1.52 -20.60
CA ASN A 108 21.03 2.77 -20.54
C ASN A 108 20.46 3.88 -21.45
N GLY A 109 21.08 5.05 -21.44
CA GLY A 109 20.71 6.17 -22.31
C GLY A 109 19.27 6.64 -22.09
N TRP A 110 18.51 6.79 -23.17
CA TRP A 110 17.09 7.19 -23.08
C TRP A 110 16.23 6.16 -22.31
N VAL A 111 16.61 4.88 -22.31
CA VAL A 111 15.88 3.84 -21.58
C VAL A 111 16.05 4.03 -20.07
N ALA A 112 17.26 4.38 -19.61
CA ALA A 112 17.48 4.74 -18.20
C ALA A 112 16.64 5.95 -17.77
N VAL A 113 16.54 6.97 -18.64
CA VAL A 113 15.69 8.14 -18.38
C VAL A 113 14.23 7.75 -18.30
N ALA A 114 13.74 6.89 -19.20
CA ALA A 114 12.38 6.37 -19.14
C ALA A 114 12.13 5.56 -17.86
N GLY A 115 13.09 4.73 -17.42
CA GLY A 115 13.05 4.00 -16.16
C GLY A 115 12.98 4.92 -14.94
N LEU A 116 13.78 5.98 -14.90
CA LEU A 116 13.73 6.99 -13.84
C LEU A 116 12.40 7.75 -13.82
N LEU A 117 11.87 8.13 -14.98
CA LEU A 117 10.56 8.78 -15.07
C LEU A 117 9.43 7.82 -14.62
N ALA A 118 9.53 6.53 -14.95
CA ALA A 118 8.61 5.51 -14.45
C ALA A 118 8.69 5.38 -12.93
N ALA A 119 9.90 5.44 -12.35
CA ALA A 119 10.09 5.42 -10.90
C ALA A 119 9.50 6.65 -10.21
N VAL A 120 9.72 7.85 -10.77
CA VAL A 120 9.11 9.09 -10.27
C VAL A 120 7.59 9.01 -10.35
N GLY A 121 7.04 8.52 -11.48
CA GLY A 121 5.61 8.29 -11.65
C GLY A 121 5.04 7.33 -10.60
N ALA A 122 5.70 6.20 -10.39
CA ALA A 122 5.33 5.20 -9.38
C ALA A 122 5.29 5.80 -7.96
N VAL A 123 6.33 6.54 -7.57
CA VAL A 123 6.38 7.23 -6.27
C VAL A 123 5.29 8.29 -6.16
N ALA A 124 5.06 9.08 -7.22
CA ALA A 124 4.00 10.08 -7.25
C ALA A 124 2.62 9.43 -7.10
N THR A 125 2.36 8.30 -7.75
CA THR A 125 1.11 7.56 -7.59
C THR A 125 0.94 7.06 -6.15
N VAL A 126 1.95 6.42 -5.56
CA VAL A 126 1.89 5.96 -4.15
C VAL A 126 1.65 7.14 -3.19
N CYS A 127 2.28 8.29 -3.44
CA CYS A 127 2.02 9.52 -2.70
C CYS A 127 0.56 9.94 -2.79
N THR A 128 -0.01 9.97 -4.00
CA THR A 128 -1.42 10.32 -4.18
C THR A 128 -2.36 9.34 -3.48
N THR A 129 -2.09 8.03 -3.54
CA THR A 129 -2.84 7.00 -2.79
C THR A 129 -2.80 7.26 -1.29
N GLY A 130 -1.61 7.53 -0.73
CA GLY A 130 -1.47 7.85 0.69
C GLY A 130 -2.23 9.11 1.08
N MET A 131 -2.24 10.13 0.20
CA MET A 131 -2.94 11.39 0.45
C MET A 131 -4.47 11.31 0.37
N ILE A 132 -5.03 10.31 -0.33
CA ILE A 132 -6.47 10.03 -0.25
C ILE A 132 -6.87 9.83 1.20
N TYR A 133 -6.09 9.06 1.96
CA TYR A 133 -6.38 8.79 3.37
C TYR A 133 -5.87 9.90 4.29
N ALA A 134 -4.67 10.41 4.04
CA ALA A 134 -4.07 11.45 4.88
C ALA A 134 -4.85 12.77 4.86
N SER A 135 -5.70 13.02 3.84
CA SER A 135 -6.53 14.24 3.77
C SER A 135 -7.90 14.11 4.45
N LEU A 136 -8.31 12.92 4.90
CA LEU A 136 -9.63 12.67 5.48
C LEU A 136 -9.72 13.06 6.96
N LYS A 137 -9.89 14.36 7.22
CA LYS A 137 -10.07 14.93 8.57
C LYS A 137 -11.05 14.17 9.49
N PRO A 138 -12.19 13.63 9.01
CA PRO A 138 -13.14 12.90 9.87
C PRO A 138 -12.61 11.60 10.49
N ILE A 139 -11.41 11.14 10.11
CA ILE A 139 -10.81 9.88 10.58
C ILE A 139 -9.41 10.19 11.10
N ALA A 140 -9.30 10.49 12.39
CA ALA A 140 -8.06 10.97 13.01
C ALA A 140 -6.86 10.03 12.83
N GLN A 141 -7.09 8.71 12.82
CA GLN A 141 -6.03 7.72 12.61
C GLN A 141 -5.43 7.78 11.19
N TRP A 142 -6.24 8.15 10.19
CA TRP A 142 -5.79 8.31 8.81
C TRP A 142 -5.26 9.72 8.56
N HIS A 143 -5.89 10.75 9.12
CA HIS A 143 -5.44 12.13 9.07
C HIS A 143 -4.26 12.37 10.02
N SER A 144 -3.13 11.71 9.75
CA SER A 144 -1.94 11.79 10.55
C SER A 144 -0.68 11.90 9.70
N ARG A 145 0.40 12.40 10.30
CA ARG A 145 1.73 12.45 9.69
C ARG A 145 2.33 11.06 9.40
N PHE A 146 1.72 9.98 9.90
CA PHE A 146 2.20 8.62 9.69
C PHE A 146 1.68 7.99 8.40
N THR A 147 0.57 8.49 7.86
CA THR A 147 -0.14 7.85 6.74
C THR A 147 0.66 7.93 5.46
N LEU A 148 0.97 9.12 4.94
CA LEU A 148 1.71 9.27 3.68
C LEU A 148 3.08 8.55 3.70
N PRO A 149 3.96 8.76 4.69
CA PRO A 149 5.24 8.05 4.70
C PRO A 149 5.06 6.53 4.87
N GLY A 150 4.00 6.09 5.58
CA GLY A 150 3.68 4.67 5.70
C GLY A 150 3.40 4.01 4.34
N TYR A 151 2.66 4.67 3.45
CA TYR A 151 2.41 4.18 2.09
C TYR A 151 3.70 4.05 1.29
N LEU A 152 4.59 5.05 1.36
CA LEU A 152 5.89 5.02 0.67
C LEU A 152 6.81 3.94 1.22
N ILE A 153 6.94 3.83 2.54
CA ILE A 153 7.78 2.82 3.19
C ILE A 153 7.28 1.41 2.86
N PHE A 154 5.97 1.15 2.95
CA PHE A 154 5.44 -0.18 2.65
C PHE A 154 5.51 -0.53 1.17
N SER A 155 5.36 0.45 0.28
CA SER A 155 5.59 0.25 -1.16
C SER A 155 7.05 -0.11 -1.44
N ALA A 156 8.00 0.67 -0.93
CA ALA A 156 9.43 0.39 -1.09
C ALA A 156 9.82 -0.96 -0.48
N MET A 157 9.34 -1.26 0.73
CA MET A 157 9.57 -2.52 1.44
C MET A 157 9.09 -3.71 0.62
N SER A 158 7.80 -3.76 0.28
CA SER A 158 7.23 -4.90 -0.45
C SER A 158 7.77 -5.03 -1.88
N GLY A 159 8.01 -3.91 -2.56
CA GLY A 159 8.67 -3.86 -3.86
C GLY A 159 10.11 -4.37 -3.81
N SER A 160 10.86 -4.07 -2.74
CA SER A 160 12.25 -4.53 -2.59
C SER A 160 12.34 -6.04 -2.37
N VAL A 161 11.46 -6.61 -1.53
CA VAL A 161 11.43 -8.06 -1.30
C VAL A 161 11.03 -8.81 -2.57
N LEU A 162 10.08 -8.27 -3.34
CA LEU A 162 9.74 -8.76 -4.69
C LEU A 162 10.94 -8.71 -5.65
N LEU A 163 11.65 -7.58 -5.68
CA LEU A 163 12.86 -7.45 -6.52
C LEU A 163 13.92 -8.47 -6.13
N ASN A 164 14.16 -8.67 -4.83
CA ASN A 164 15.11 -9.65 -4.34
C ASN A 164 14.71 -11.08 -4.76
N ALA A 165 13.44 -11.44 -4.62
CA ALA A 165 12.93 -12.74 -5.06
C ALA A 165 13.09 -12.93 -6.59
N LEU A 166 12.82 -11.88 -7.37
CA LEU A 166 13.04 -11.87 -8.81
C LEU A 166 14.52 -12.12 -9.14
N LEU A 167 15.44 -11.33 -8.60
CA LEU A 167 16.87 -11.46 -8.86
C LEU A 167 17.41 -12.83 -8.44
N GLN A 168 17.03 -13.32 -7.25
CA GLN A 168 17.42 -14.65 -6.78
C GLN A 168 16.87 -15.77 -7.69
N GLY A 169 15.65 -15.61 -8.22
CA GLY A 169 15.05 -16.55 -9.17
C GLY A 169 15.85 -16.69 -10.47
N PHE A 170 16.54 -15.62 -10.90
CA PHE A 170 17.45 -15.60 -12.04
C PHE A 170 18.91 -15.88 -11.68
N ALA A 171 19.19 -16.36 -10.45
CA ALA A 171 20.54 -16.57 -9.92
C ALA A 171 21.43 -15.30 -9.93
N LEU A 172 20.80 -14.12 -9.87
CA LEU A 172 21.42 -12.80 -9.80
C LEU A 172 21.26 -12.15 -8.41
N GLY A 173 21.18 -12.99 -7.37
CA GLY A 173 21.06 -12.54 -5.99
C GLY A 173 22.18 -11.58 -5.61
N SER A 174 21.82 -10.49 -4.92
CA SER A 174 22.79 -9.50 -4.45
C SER A 174 22.68 -9.28 -2.95
N THR A 175 23.80 -9.38 -2.25
CA THR A 175 23.93 -9.08 -0.83
C THR A 175 23.49 -7.65 -0.51
N ILE A 176 23.74 -6.70 -1.41
CA ILE A 176 23.34 -5.28 -1.24
C ILE A 176 21.82 -5.17 -1.27
N VAL A 177 21.16 -5.77 -2.27
CA VAL A 177 19.70 -5.77 -2.38
C VAL A 177 19.07 -6.48 -1.18
N LEU A 178 19.59 -7.64 -0.82
CA LEU A 178 19.09 -8.42 0.33
C LEU A 178 19.22 -7.62 1.64
N THR A 179 20.34 -6.92 1.84
CA THR A 179 20.53 -6.02 2.99
C THR A 179 19.50 -4.89 2.97
N GLY A 180 19.31 -4.25 1.81
CA GLY A 180 18.28 -3.23 1.62
C GLY A 180 16.88 -3.73 1.96
N CYS A 181 16.53 -4.96 1.56
CA CYS A 181 15.24 -5.58 1.88
C CYS A 181 15.04 -5.77 3.39
N VAL A 182 16.06 -6.24 4.09
CA VAL A 182 16.02 -6.39 5.56
C VAL A 182 15.85 -5.03 6.23
N LEU A 183 16.65 -4.03 5.83
CA LEU A 183 16.59 -2.69 6.40
C LEU A 183 15.24 -2.00 6.14
N LEU A 184 14.70 -2.09 4.93
CA LEU A 184 13.38 -1.56 4.60
C LEU A 184 12.26 -2.28 5.33
N THR A 185 12.37 -3.59 5.54
CA THR A 185 11.39 -4.36 6.32
C THR A 185 11.42 -3.99 7.80
N LEU A 186 12.61 -3.81 8.38
CA LEU A 186 12.77 -3.33 9.75
C LEU A 186 12.28 -1.88 9.90
N LEU A 187 12.56 -1.01 8.93
CA LEU A 187 12.03 0.36 8.89
C LEU A 187 10.50 0.35 8.85
N GLY A 188 9.91 -0.49 7.99
CA GLY A 188 8.47 -0.69 7.91
C GLY A 188 7.88 -1.17 9.23
N TRP A 189 8.53 -2.13 9.89
CA TRP A 189 8.08 -2.65 11.18
C TRP A 189 8.12 -1.56 12.26
N GLY A 190 9.25 -0.85 12.38
CA GLY A 190 9.41 0.26 13.31
C GLY A 190 8.38 1.36 13.08
N TRP A 191 8.15 1.74 11.81
CA TRP A 191 7.14 2.73 11.43
C TRP A 191 5.74 2.27 11.82
N LYS A 192 5.40 0.99 11.60
CA LYS A 192 4.09 0.44 11.94
C LYS A 192 3.85 0.44 13.45
N LEU A 193 4.86 0.06 14.24
CA LEU A 193 4.80 0.11 15.70
C LEU A 193 4.63 1.55 16.21
N ALA A 194 5.37 2.50 15.65
CA ALA A 194 5.25 3.92 15.98
C ALA A 194 3.85 4.46 15.67
N ASN A 195 3.32 4.14 14.48
CA ASN A 195 1.96 4.50 14.08
C ASN A 195 0.90 3.90 15.01
N TRP A 196 1.01 2.62 15.40
CA TRP A 196 0.08 2.03 16.36
C TRP A 196 0.17 2.68 17.74
N ARG A 197 1.37 2.96 18.25
CA ARG A 197 1.56 3.69 19.52
C ARG A 197 0.93 5.08 19.48
N TYR A 198 1.07 5.78 18.36
CA TYR A 198 0.41 7.07 18.13
C TYR A 198 -1.12 6.89 18.13
N ASN A 199 -1.64 5.96 17.34
CA ASN A 199 -3.08 5.73 17.20
C ASN A 199 -3.75 5.24 18.48
N ASP A 200 -3.05 4.49 19.32
CA ASP A 200 -3.57 4.02 20.60
C ASP A 200 -3.65 5.16 21.64
N ARG A 201 -2.88 6.24 21.45
CA ARG A 201 -2.93 7.47 22.26
C ARG A 201 -3.85 8.54 21.69
N LEU A 202 -4.47 8.31 20.53
CA LEU A 202 -5.40 9.26 19.93
C LEU A 202 -6.69 9.30 20.73
N GLU A 203 -6.94 10.45 21.35
CA GLU A 203 -8.24 10.83 21.87
C GLU A 203 -9.01 11.57 20.78
N ILE A 204 -10.32 11.30 20.65
CA ILE A 204 -11.16 12.05 19.73
C ILE A 204 -11.52 13.36 20.44
N PRO A 205 -11.05 14.53 19.98
CA PRO A 205 -11.19 15.80 20.70
C PRO A 205 -12.62 16.38 20.64
N THR A 206 -13.56 15.66 20.03
CA THR A 206 -14.96 16.04 19.88
C THR A 206 -15.86 14.97 20.48
N ASN A 207 -16.98 15.38 21.04
CA ASN A 207 -17.98 14.54 21.66
C ASN A 207 -19.38 14.86 21.08
N ALA A 208 -20.42 14.19 21.57
CA ALA A 208 -21.79 14.40 21.09
C ALA A 208 -22.27 15.85 21.26
N ASN A 209 -21.87 16.55 22.33
CA ASN A 209 -22.21 17.95 22.55
C ASN A 209 -21.58 18.86 21.49
N THR A 210 -20.28 18.73 21.23
CA THR A 210 -19.59 19.55 20.22
C THR A 210 -20.03 19.20 18.79
N ALA A 211 -20.43 17.96 18.53
CA ALA A 211 -20.95 17.54 17.23
C ALA A 211 -22.36 18.09 16.93
N THR A 212 -23.20 18.28 17.98
CA THR A 212 -24.56 18.82 17.86
C THR A 212 -24.66 20.32 18.12
N GLY A 213 -23.59 20.94 18.64
CA GLY A 213 -23.57 22.36 19.01
C GLY A 213 -24.34 22.69 20.31
N LEU A 214 -24.74 21.67 21.08
CA LEU A 214 -25.51 21.85 22.31
C LEU A 214 -24.59 22.14 23.52
N ALA A 215 -24.83 23.25 24.20
CA ALA A 215 -24.10 23.67 25.40
C ALA A 215 -24.82 23.23 26.69
N GLY A 216 -24.06 22.74 27.68
CA GLY A 216 -24.57 22.31 29.00
C GLY A 216 -25.08 20.87 29.04
N GLY A 217 -24.79 20.16 30.14
CA GLY A 217 -25.21 18.77 30.36
C GLY A 217 -24.53 17.73 29.45
N THR A 218 -24.93 16.46 29.59
CA THR A 218 -24.44 15.36 28.74
C THR A 218 -25.46 15.07 27.64
N VAL A 219 -25.11 15.29 26.37
CA VAL A 219 -25.98 14.96 25.25
C VAL A 219 -26.08 13.44 25.13
N ARG A 220 -27.32 12.94 25.20
CA ARG A 220 -27.66 11.53 24.94
C ARG A 220 -28.81 11.48 23.94
N SER A 221 -28.80 10.48 23.08
CA SER A 221 -29.97 10.18 22.25
C SER A 221 -31.10 9.65 23.14
N LEU A 222 -32.27 10.28 23.04
CA LEU A 222 -33.50 9.79 23.66
C LEU A 222 -34.08 8.64 22.82
N GLU A 223 -34.21 8.89 21.52
CA GLU A 223 -34.64 7.95 20.50
C GLU A 223 -33.76 8.11 19.26
N TRP A 224 -33.53 7.00 18.56
CA TRP A 224 -32.82 7.02 17.29
C TRP A 224 -33.81 7.28 16.15
N PRO A 225 -33.45 8.06 15.12
CA PRO A 225 -34.32 8.32 13.96
C PRO A 225 -34.48 7.09 13.05
N HIS A 226 -34.05 5.91 13.51
CA HIS A 226 -34.11 4.65 12.81
C HIS A 226 -34.44 3.53 13.80
N THR A 227 -35.34 2.64 13.39
CA THR A 227 -35.65 1.41 14.13
C THR A 227 -34.66 0.28 13.84
N GLU A 228 -33.92 0.37 12.72
CA GLU A 228 -32.92 -0.62 12.28
C GLU A 228 -31.53 -0.01 12.06
N GLU A 229 -30.49 -0.86 11.98
CA GLU A 229 -29.15 -0.39 11.63
C GLU A 229 -29.10 0.10 10.17
N ASN A 230 -28.85 1.40 10.02
CA ASN A 230 -28.65 2.03 8.71
C ASN A 230 -27.25 1.76 8.12
N TYR A 231 -27.04 2.23 6.90
CA TYR A 231 -25.76 2.10 6.18
C TYR A 231 -24.55 2.62 6.98
N LEU A 232 -24.67 3.76 7.65
CA LEU A 232 -23.57 4.36 8.41
C LEU A 232 -23.17 3.51 9.63
N LEU A 233 -24.13 2.89 10.30
CA LEU A 233 -23.85 2.00 11.42
C LEU A 233 -23.21 0.68 10.97
N LYS A 234 -23.64 0.13 9.83
CA LYS A 234 -23.08 -1.08 9.22
C LYS A 234 -21.65 -0.85 8.73
N GLU A 235 -21.43 0.24 7.99
CA GLU A 235 -20.14 0.53 7.36
C GLU A 235 -19.15 1.21 8.30
N MET A 236 -19.55 2.26 9.01
CA MET A 236 -18.64 3.10 9.80
C MET A 236 -18.60 2.69 11.28
N GLY A 237 -19.67 2.08 11.78
CA GLY A 237 -19.80 1.61 13.17
C GLY A 237 -19.18 0.24 13.47
N PHE A 238 -18.41 -0.33 12.53
CA PHE A 238 -17.89 -1.71 12.55
C PHE A 238 -17.17 -2.08 13.87
N ARG A 239 -17.60 -3.17 14.52
CA ARG A 239 -17.15 -3.56 15.86
C ARG A 239 -16.14 -4.73 15.89
N ILE A 240 -16.07 -5.57 14.85
CA ILE A 240 -15.32 -6.85 14.86
C ILE A 240 -13.82 -6.63 15.06
N ALA A 241 -13.25 -5.62 14.41
CA ALA A 241 -11.83 -5.30 14.54
C ALA A 241 -11.42 -4.98 15.97
N ARG A 242 -12.31 -4.38 16.77
CA ARG A 242 -12.01 -4.00 18.16
C ARG A 242 -11.86 -5.22 19.07
N LYS A 243 -12.65 -6.28 18.83
CA LYS A 243 -12.61 -7.52 19.63
C LYS A 243 -11.35 -8.35 19.36
N HIS A 244 -10.86 -8.36 18.12
CA HIS A 244 -9.72 -9.20 17.71
C HIS A 244 -8.45 -8.42 17.35
N LYS A 245 -8.43 -7.12 17.68
CA LYS A 245 -7.35 -6.17 17.34
C LYS A 245 -5.96 -6.72 17.68
N ALA A 246 -5.78 -7.20 18.91
CA ALA A 246 -4.50 -7.70 19.39
C ALA A 246 -3.99 -8.89 18.56
N ARG A 247 -4.85 -9.89 18.32
CA ARG A 247 -4.50 -11.09 17.52
C ARG A 247 -4.17 -10.72 16.08
N LEU A 248 -4.95 -9.84 15.45
CA LEU A 248 -4.68 -9.39 14.08
C LEU A 248 -3.38 -8.58 13.99
N ARG A 249 -3.10 -7.71 14.96
CA ARG A 249 -1.82 -6.99 15.04
C ARG A 249 -0.64 -7.95 15.22
N GLN A 250 -0.79 -9.04 15.98
CA GLN A 250 0.22 -10.10 16.07
C GLN A 250 0.43 -10.80 14.73
N ILE A 251 -0.65 -11.17 14.03
CA ILE A 251 -0.57 -11.79 12.69
C ILE A 251 0.17 -10.87 11.72
N THR A 252 -0.16 -9.57 11.69
CA THR A 252 0.57 -8.59 10.88
C THR A 252 2.05 -8.52 11.26
N GLN A 253 2.39 -8.47 12.55
CA GLN A 253 3.79 -8.44 13.00
C GLN A 253 4.58 -9.65 12.54
N VAL A 254 3.97 -10.84 12.64
CA VAL A 254 4.59 -12.10 12.23
C VAL A 254 4.73 -12.16 10.71
N LEU A 255 3.63 -12.02 9.96
CA LEU A 255 3.62 -12.27 8.53
C LEU A 255 4.22 -11.13 7.70
N ALA A 256 4.00 -9.87 8.06
CA ALA A 256 4.48 -8.73 7.26
C ALA A 256 5.95 -8.37 7.55
N PHE A 257 6.46 -8.72 8.75
CA PHE A 257 7.76 -8.24 9.21
C PHE A 257 8.65 -9.35 9.77
N ALA A 258 8.29 -9.99 10.88
CA ALA A 258 9.21 -10.90 11.59
C ALA A 258 9.62 -12.11 10.75
N LEU A 259 8.64 -12.82 10.16
CA LEU A 259 8.91 -13.98 9.30
C LEU A 259 9.66 -13.58 8.03
N PRO A 260 9.27 -12.53 7.27
CA PRO A 260 10.06 -12.04 6.15
C PRO A 260 11.51 -11.68 6.52
N VAL A 261 11.75 -10.99 7.65
CA VAL A 261 13.11 -10.67 8.12
C VAL A 261 13.92 -11.93 8.38
N LEU A 262 13.35 -12.92 9.08
CA LEU A 262 14.04 -14.18 9.36
C LEU A 262 14.35 -14.96 8.07
N LEU A 263 13.42 -15.01 7.12
CA LEU A 263 13.62 -15.67 5.83
C LEU A 263 14.70 -14.96 4.99
N LEU A 264 14.71 -13.62 4.97
CA LEU A 264 15.73 -12.84 4.28
C LEU A 264 17.11 -12.97 4.94
N ILE A 265 17.18 -13.02 6.28
CA ILE A 265 18.42 -13.30 7.01
C ILE A 265 18.94 -14.70 6.68
N ALA A 266 18.07 -15.71 6.70
CA ALA A 266 18.44 -17.07 6.33
C ALA A 266 18.91 -17.15 4.86
N ALA A 267 18.36 -16.34 3.96
CA ALA A 267 18.80 -16.25 2.57
C ALA A 267 20.23 -15.72 2.39
N PHE A 268 20.82 -15.03 3.38
CA PHE A 268 22.27 -14.70 3.35
C PHE A 268 23.16 -15.92 3.57
N ALA A 269 22.69 -16.86 4.39
CA ALA A 269 23.50 -17.99 4.85
C ALA A 269 23.45 -19.19 3.91
N LEU A 270 22.46 -19.25 3.02
CA LEU A 270 22.25 -20.39 2.14
C LEU A 270 22.60 -20.06 0.67
N PRO A 271 23.16 -21.02 -0.07
CA PRO A 271 23.45 -20.82 -1.49
C PRO A 271 22.17 -20.87 -2.33
N TRP A 272 22.29 -20.48 -3.60
CA TRP A 272 21.29 -20.80 -4.61
C TRP A 272 21.20 -22.33 -4.78
N PRO A 273 20.00 -22.93 -4.90
CA PRO A 273 18.67 -22.32 -5.09
C PRO A 273 17.90 -22.04 -3.80
N TYR A 274 18.41 -22.41 -2.62
CA TYR A 274 17.68 -22.26 -1.35
C TYR A 274 17.38 -20.79 -1.01
N ALA A 275 18.32 -19.87 -1.28
CA ALA A 275 18.09 -18.44 -1.10
C ALA A 275 16.94 -17.89 -1.95
N ALA A 276 16.73 -18.44 -3.16
CA ALA A 276 15.63 -18.07 -4.03
C ALA A 276 14.28 -18.53 -3.47
N VAL A 277 14.21 -19.77 -2.99
CA VAL A 277 13.01 -20.31 -2.33
C VAL A 277 12.66 -19.48 -1.09
N LEU A 278 13.63 -19.17 -0.23
CA LEU A 278 13.41 -18.34 0.95
C LEU A 278 12.95 -16.92 0.60
N SER A 279 13.50 -16.33 -0.46
CA SER A 279 13.10 -14.99 -0.93
C SER A 279 11.68 -14.97 -1.49
N ALA A 280 11.27 -16.04 -2.19
CA ALA A 280 9.89 -16.22 -2.65
C ALA A 280 8.92 -16.41 -1.47
N LEU A 281 9.28 -17.23 -0.48
CA LEU A 281 8.49 -17.41 0.74
C LEU A 281 8.37 -16.10 1.53
N ALA A 282 9.45 -15.31 1.63
CA ALA A 282 9.43 -14.00 2.27
C ALA A 282 8.46 -13.05 1.57
N THR A 283 8.45 -13.05 0.23
CA THR A 283 7.50 -12.28 -0.59
C THR A 283 6.06 -12.68 -0.31
N SER A 284 5.74 -13.99 -0.36
CA SER A 284 4.39 -14.48 -0.14
C SER A 284 3.89 -14.20 1.28
N ALA A 285 4.74 -14.43 2.29
CA ALA A 285 4.43 -14.11 3.68
C ALA A 285 4.19 -12.62 3.88
N GLN A 286 5.07 -11.78 3.34
CA GLN A 286 4.96 -10.32 3.46
C GLN A 286 3.70 -9.80 2.76
N PHE A 287 3.37 -10.30 1.57
CA PHE A 287 2.15 -9.91 0.87
C PHE A 287 0.89 -10.29 1.67
N ALA A 288 0.82 -11.50 2.21
CA ALA A 288 -0.29 -11.94 3.06
C ALA A 288 -0.39 -11.08 4.35
N GLY A 289 0.74 -10.80 5.00
CA GLY A 289 0.79 -9.92 6.16
C GLY A 289 0.34 -8.49 5.86
N MET A 290 0.70 -7.95 4.70
CA MET A 290 0.28 -6.63 4.24
C MET A 290 -1.21 -6.56 3.93
N LEU A 291 -1.83 -7.63 3.41
CA LEU A 291 -3.30 -7.71 3.27
C LEU A 291 -3.99 -7.59 4.63
N VAL A 292 -3.50 -8.30 5.65
CA VAL A 292 -4.03 -8.20 7.02
C VAL A 292 -3.79 -6.81 7.60
N GLU A 293 -2.63 -6.22 7.34
CA GLU A 293 -2.29 -4.88 7.79
C GLU A 293 -3.16 -3.79 7.16
N ARG A 294 -3.41 -3.86 5.84
CA ARG A 294 -4.33 -2.97 5.11
C ARG A 294 -5.76 -3.16 5.60
N TRP A 295 -6.19 -4.41 5.83
CA TRP A 295 -7.50 -4.67 6.44
C TRP A 295 -7.61 -4.00 7.81
N LEU A 296 -6.60 -4.16 8.68
CA LEU A 296 -6.55 -3.50 10.00
C LEU A 296 -6.56 -1.98 9.91
N PHE A 297 -5.88 -1.39 8.93
CA PHE A 297 -5.87 0.05 8.69
C PHE A 297 -7.30 0.61 8.52
N PHE A 298 -8.17 -0.12 7.80
CA PHE A 298 -9.58 0.25 7.64
C PHE A 298 -10.45 -0.14 8.83
N ALA A 299 -10.18 -1.30 9.42
CA ALA A 299 -11.03 -1.87 10.45
C ALA A 299 -10.86 -1.16 11.80
N GLU A 300 -9.66 -0.68 12.12
CA GLU A 300 -9.37 0.12 13.33
C GLU A 300 -9.85 1.58 13.23
N ALA A 301 -10.21 2.03 12.02
CA ALA A 301 -10.63 3.41 11.74
C ALA A 301 -11.89 3.82 12.52
N LYS A 302 -11.78 4.86 13.34
CA LYS A 302 -12.90 5.53 14.01
C LYS A 302 -13.33 6.76 13.22
N HIS A 303 -14.60 6.81 12.84
CA HIS A 303 -15.17 7.91 12.06
C HIS A 303 -15.94 8.84 12.99
N THR A 304 -15.72 10.15 12.89
CA THR A 304 -16.45 11.14 13.72
C THR A 304 -17.97 11.09 13.56
N VAL A 305 -18.48 10.56 12.44
CA VAL A 305 -19.92 10.35 12.23
C VAL A 305 -20.56 9.48 13.32
N THR A 306 -19.81 8.58 13.95
CA THR A 306 -20.36 7.71 15.01
C THR A 306 -20.78 8.48 16.25
N LEU A 307 -20.28 9.70 16.45
CA LEU A 307 -20.67 10.59 17.55
C LEU A 307 -22.14 11.02 17.46
N TYR A 308 -22.67 11.22 16.24
CA TYR A 308 -24.10 11.47 16.02
C TYR A 308 -24.97 10.27 16.36
N TYR A 309 -24.36 9.08 16.47
CA TYR A 309 -24.99 7.82 16.88
C TYR A 309 -24.60 7.40 18.30
N GLY A 310 -24.03 8.31 19.11
CA GLY A 310 -23.65 8.03 20.49
C GLY A 310 -22.61 6.91 20.65
N ARG A 311 -21.78 6.69 19.63
CA ARG A 311 -20.76 5.62 19.56
C ARG A 311 -19.34 6.16 19.39
#